data_AF-A0A7W4D6D2-F1
#
_entry.id   AF-A0A7W4D6D2-F1
#
_cell.length_a   1.000
_cell.length_b   1.000
_cell.length_c   1.000
_cell.angle_alpha   90.00
_cell.angle_beta   90.00
_cell.angle_gamma   90.00
#
_symmetry.space_group_name_H-M   'P 1'
#
loop_
_entity.id
_entity.type
_entity.pdbx_description
1 polymer ?
#
loop_
_entity_poly.entity_id
_entity_poly.type
_entity_poly.pdbx_seq_one_letter_code
_entity_poly.pdbx_strand_id
1 'polypeptide(L)'
;MSRGTSETLRDALAHFEIMQSHAAEELDDQLVIDAVCMRLSAGIEALAALNPAIRQTLFGDAWSLMWGMRNRIAHGYLLVDPTIIRATLTHDVPSIMHRIRRALNTAAIDGQRTEEQASEHAVSRSNVNAITGVSDEDDLV
;
A
#
# COMPACT_ATOMS: atom_id res chain seq x y z
N MET A 1 7.12 8.91 -14.04
CA MET A 1 6.21 7.75 -14.11
C MET A 1 5.61 7.59 -12.73
N SER A 2 4.29 7.66 -12.59
CA SER A 2 3.65 7.42 -11.28
C SER A 2 3.81 5.94 -10.93
N ARG A 3 4.34 5.64 -9.74
CA ARG A 3 4.31 4.29 -9.19
C ARG A 3 2.86 3.79 -9.11
N GLY A 4 2.66 2.49 -9.30
CA GLY A 4 1.34 1.88 -9.21
C GLY A 4 0.83 1.87 -7.76
N THR A 5 -0.49 1.87 -7.54
CA THR A 5 -1.08 1.84 -6.18
C THR A 5 -0.50 0.73 -5.31
N SER A 6 -0.39 -0.49 -5.84
CA SER A 6 0.15 -1.64 -5.11
C SER A 6 1.65 -1.51 -4.80
N GLU A 7 2.41 -0.80 -5.64
CA GLU A 7 3.83 -0.51 -5.39
C GLU A 7 3.94 0.48 -4.22
N THR A 8 3.21 1.60 -4.28
CA THR A 8 3.17 2.61 -3.20
C THR A 8 2.74 2.00 -1.86
N LEU A 9 1.74 1.11 -1.86
CA LEU A 9 1.28 0.42 -0.66
C LEU A 9 2.36 -0.54 -0.10
N ARG A 10 3.10 -1.25 -0.94
CA ARG A 10 4.21 -2.12 -0.50
C ARG A 10 5.38 -1.30 0.06
N ASP A 11 5.73 -0.19 -0.59
CA ASP A 11 6.76 0.72 -0.11
C ASP A 11 6.42 1.25 1.30
N ALA A 12 5.19 1.74 1.48
CA ALA A 12 4.71 2.21 2.77
C ALA A 12 4.74 1.09 3.83
N LEU A 13 4.26 -0.11 3.48
CA LEU A 13 4.26 -1.26 4.37
C LEU A 13 5.66 -1.63 4.84
N ALA A 14 6.65 -1.64 3.93
CA ALA A 14 8.04 -1.96 4.27
C ALA A 14 8.61 -0.99 5.31
N HIS A 15 8.30 0.31 5.23
CA HIS A 15 8.69 1.28 6.26
C HIS A 15 8.08 0.95 7.62
N PHE A 16 6.79 0.59 7.68
CA PHE A 16 6.12 0.21 8.92
C PHE A 16 6.60 -1.14 9.48
N GLU A 17 7.04 -2.07 8.63
CA GLU A 17 7.61 -3.34 9.09
C GLU A 17 9.00 -3.12 9.71
N ILE A 18 9.85 -2.33 9.05
CA ILE A 18 11.18 -1.99 9.59
C ILE A 18 11.06 -1.24 10.92
N MET A 19 10.16 -0.26 11.04
CA MET A 19 9.98 0.45 12.31
C MET A 19 9.53 -0.47 13.44
N GLN A 20 8.66 -1.45 13.17
CA GLN A 20 8.23 -2.41 14.18
C GLN A 20 9.37 -3.35 14.60
N SER A 21 10.27 -3.71 13.69
CA SER A 21 11.46 -4.50 14.06
C SER A 21 12.37 -3.73 15.03
N HIS A 22 12.65 -2.45 14.76
CA HIS A 22 13.41 -1.59 15.66
C HIS A 22 12.73 -1.42 17.02
N ALA A 23 11.41 -1.27 17.00
CA ALA A 23 10.60 -1.11 18.22
C ALA A 23 10.57 -2.38 19.10
N ALA A 24 10.80 -3.56 18.52
CA ALA A 24 10.81 -4.83 19.24
C ALA A 24 12.15 -5.10 19.94
N GLU A 25 13.24 -4.47 19.51
CA GLU A 25 14.57 -4.69 20.06
C GLU A 25 14.79 -3.89 21.36
N GLU A 26 14.71 -2.55 21.32
CA GLU A 26 14.82 -1.71 22.54
C GLU A 26 14.38 -0.26 22.28
N LEU A 27 13.19 0.15 22.72
CA LEU A 27 12.64 1.50 22.45
C LEU A 27 13.16 2.61 23.38
N ASP A 28 14.07 2.29 24.30
CA ASP A 28 14.59 3.24 25.30
C ASP A 28 15.85 3.97 24.82
N ASP A 29 16.45 3.50 23.72
CA ASP A 29 17.54 4.18 23.03
C ASP A 29 16.98 5.29 22.11
N GLN A 30 17.51 6.51 22.27
CA GLN A 30 17.19 7.65 21.42
C GLN A 30 17.44 7.34 19.93
N LEU A 31 18.48 6.56 19.60
CA LEU A 31 18.74 6.14 18.21
C LEU A 31 17.61 5.28 17.64
N VAL A 32 17.01 4.42 18.45
CA VAL A 32 15.88 3.58 18.05
C VAL A 32 14.63 4.44 17.86
N ILE A 33 14.36 5.37 18.78
CA ILE A 33 13.25 6.35 18.64
C ILE A 33 13.42 7.15 17.35
N ASP A 34 14.63 7.61 17.05
CA ASP A 34 14.93 8.37 15.84
C ASP A 34 14.67 7.51 14.58
N ALA A 35 15.19 6.28 14.55
CA ALA A 35 14.95 5.36 13.44
C ALA A 35 13.46 5.09 13.23
N VAL A 36 12.70 4.89 14.30
CA VAL A 36 11.25 4.71 14.28
C VAL A 36 10.56 5.96 13.71
N CYS A 37 10.91 7.15 14.17
CA CYS A 37 10.34 8.42 13.70
C CYS A 37 10.61 8.66 12.21
N MET A 38 11.82 8.39 11.74
CA MET A 38 12.17 8.46 10.32
C MET A 38 11.33 7.49 9.49
N ARG A 39 11.21 6.24 9.94
CA ARG A 39 10.45 5.21 9.22
C ARG A 39 8.95 5.51 9.22
N LEU A 40 8.39 5.99 10.33
CA LEU A 40 7.00 6.45 10.42
C LEU A 40 6.73 7.56 9.41
N SER A 41 7.59 8.57 9.39
CA SER A 41 7.46 9.71 8.47
C SER A 41 7.54 9.27 7.01
N ALA A 42 8.49 8.42 6.67
CA ALA A 42 8.65 7.89 5.31
C ALA A 42 7.46 7.03 4.87
N GLY A 43 6.93 6.18 5.76
CA GLY A 43 5.74 5.38 5.47
C GLY A 43 4.51 6.24 5.20
N ILE A 44 4.29 7.28 6.00
CA ILE A 44 3.17 8.23 5.82
C ILE A 44 3.36 9.06 4.54
N GLU A 45 4.58 9.49 4.23
CA GLU A 45 4.90 10.20 2.99
C GLU A 45 4.63 9.34 1.75
N ALA A 46 5.01 8.06 1.80
CA ALA A 46 4.70 7.11 0.72
C ALA A 46 3.18 7.02 0.50
N LEU A 47 2.38 6.92 1.56
CA LEU A 47 0.91 6.93 1.47
C LEU A 47 0.35 8.25 0.92
N ALA A 48 1.05 9.38 1.07
CA ALA A 48 0.63 10.65 0.50
C ALA A 48 0.67 10.65 -1.04
N ALA A 49 1.51 9.81 -1.65
CA ALA A 49 1.59 9.64 -3.10
C ALA A 49 0.43 8.81 -3.70
N LEU A 50 -0.43 8.21 -2.87
CA LEU A 50 -1.62 7.51 -3.34
C LEU A 50 -2.61 8.48 -4.01
N ASN A 51 -3.39 7.94 -4.96
CA ASN A 51 -4.57 8.63 -5.47
C ASN A 51 -5.45 9.08 -4.28
N PRO A 52 -5.88 10.36 -4.21
CA PRO A 52 -6.67 10.87 -3.08
C PRO A 52 -7.94 10.06 -2.78
N ALA A 53 -8.62 9.53 -3.80
CA ALA A 53 -9.80 8.70 -3.62
C ALA A 53 -9.45 7.38 -2.89
N ILE A 54 -8.37 6.72 -3.30
CA ILE A 54 -7.89 5.49 -2.65
C ILE A 54 -7.47 5.77 -1.21
N ARG A 55 -6.72 6.86 -1.00
CA ARG A 55 -6.29 7.27 0.35
C ARG A 55 -7.48 7.56 1.26
N GLN A 56 -8.50 8.24 0.74
CA GLN A 56 -9.75 8.49 1.47
C GLN A 56 -10.48 7.19 1.80
N THR A 57 -10.58 6.25 0.86
CA THR A 57 -11.20 4.94 1.11
C THR A 57 -10.45 4.14 2.17
N LEU A 58 -9.12 4.18 2.19
CA LEU A 58 -8.32 3.38 3.12
C LEU A 58 -8.25 3.98 4.53
N PHE A 59 -8.05 5.29 4.63
CA PHE A 59 -7.72 5.95 5.90
C PHE A 59 -8.78 6.94 6.37
N GLY A 60 -9.63 7.46 5.49
CA GLY A 60 -10.68 8.41 5.82
C GLY A 60 -10.18 9.54 6.72
N ASP A 61 -10.89 9.79 7.81
CA ASP A 61 -10.59 10.85 8.76
C ASP A 61 -9.25 10.64 9.50
N ALA A 62 -8.79 9.39 9.62
CA ALA A 62 -7.51 9.07 10.25
C ALA A 62 -6.32 9.62 9.47
N TRP A 63 -6.47 9.92 8.17
CA TRP A 63 -5.40 10.52 7.36
C TRP A 63 -4.91 11.84 7.94
N SER A 64 -5.83 12.67 8.45
CA SER A 64 -5.47 13.98 9.04
C SER A 64 -4.57 13.83 10.26
N LEU A 65 -4.84 12.83 11.11
CA LEU A 65 -4.04 12.50 12.29
C LEU A 65 -2.68 11.94 11.90
N MET A 66 -2.64 11.01 10.93
CA MET A 66 -1.39 10.46 10.39
C MET A 66 -0.50 11.59 9.84
N TRP A 67 -1.06 12.46 8.99
CA TRP A 67 -0.30 13.58 8.42
C TRP A 67 0.16 14.57 9.49
N GLY A 68 -0.69 14.84 10.48
CA GLY A 68 -0.33 15.64 11.66
C GLY A 68 0.84 15.05 12.43
N MET A 69 0.87 13.73 12.63
CA MET A 69 1.97 13.04 13.29
C MET A 69 3.28 13.18 12.52
N ARG A 70 3.25 12.97 11.20
CA ARG A 70 4.41 13.20 10.32
C ARG A 70 4.91 14.65 10.42
N ASN A 71 4.01 15.63 10.41
CA ASN A 71 4.40 17.04 10.55
C ASN A 71 5.02 17.35 11.91
N ARG A 72 4.50 16.74 12.99
CA ARG A 72 5.06 16.88 14.33
C ARG A 72 6.49 16.35 14.40
N ILE A 73 6.75 15.20 13.81
CA ILE A 73 8.09 14.62 13.71
C ILE A 73 9.02 15.53 12.91
N ALA A 74 8.57 16.04 11.76
CA ALA A 74 9.38 16.92 10.90
C ALA A 74 9.74 18.27 11.54
N HIS A 75 8.82 18.86 12.31
CA HIS A 75 8.99 20.21 12.88
C HIS A 75 9.63 20.23 14.28
N GLY A 76 9.64 19.11 15.00
CA GLY A 76 10.04 19.12 16.41
C GLY A 76 10.70 17.83 16.86
N TYR A 77 11.58 17.26 16.04
CA TYR A 77 12.25 15.98 16.27
C TYR A 77 12.85 15.82 17.69
N LEU A 78 13.35 16.91 18.30
CA LEU A 78 13.85 16.94 19.69
C LEU A 78 12.77 17.08 20.78
N LEU A 79 11.53 17.41 20.40
CA LEU A 79 10.40 17.75 21.27
C LEU A 79 9.27 16.72 21.19
N VAL A 80 9.38 15.70 20.33
CA VAL A 80 8.37 14.65 20.28
C VAL A 80 8.56 13.73 21.48
N ASP A 81 7.57 13.74 22.37
CA ASP A 81 7.54 12.87 23.54
C ASP A 81 7.60 11.39 23.10
N PRO A 82 8.63 10.64 23.53
CA PRO A 82 8.76 9.20 23.25
C PRO A 82 7.52 8.40 23.63
N THR A 83 6.76 8.85 24.63
CA THR A 83 5.50 8.23 25.06
C THR A 83 4.45 8.26 23.94
N ILE A 84 4.37 9.38 23.20
CA ILE A 84 3.46 9.51 22.06
C ILE A 84 3.91 8.58 20.93
N ILE A 85 5.21 8.51 20.65
CA ILE A 85 5.76 7.58 19.64
C ILE A 85 5.39 6.14 19.97
N ARG A 86 5.59 5.72 21.23
CA ARG A 86 5.26 4.36 21.70
C ARG A 86 3.76 4.07 21.60
N ALA A 87 2.91 5.03 21.96
CA ALA A 87 1.47 4.89 21.83
C ALA A 87 1.06 4.71 20.36
N THR A 88 1.61 5.52 19.45
CA THR A 88 1.36 5.41 18.00
C THR A 88 1.85 4.07 17.45
N LEU A 89 3.03 3.62 17.86
CA LEU A 89 3.56 2.30 17.51
C LEU A 89 2.66 1.16 17.96
N THR A 90 2.12 1.25 19.18
CA THR A 90 1.36 0.15 19.80
C THR A 90 -0.09 0.11 19.31
N HIS A 91 -0.70 1.27 19.10
CA HIS A 91 -2.15 1.36 18.86
C HIS A 91 -2.51 1.70 17.42
N ASP A 92 -1.73 2.56 16.75
CA ASP A 92 -2.10 3.09 15.44
C ASP A 92 -1.45 2.31 14.29
N VAL A 93 -0.14 2.07 14.37
CA VAL A 93 0.65 1.43 13.30
C VAL A 93 0.10 0.04 12.93
N PRO A 94 -0.27 -0.86 13.87
CA PRO A 94 -0.82 -2.16 13.51
C PRO A 94 -2.12 -2.07 12.68
N SER A 95 -2.98 -1.09 13.00
CA SER A 95 -4.23 -0.83 12.26
C SER A 95 -3.93 -0.31 10.84
N ILE A 96 -2.98 0.61 10.71
CA ILE A 96 -2.52 1.13 9.41
C ILE A 96 -1.99 -0.02 8.54
N MET A 97 -1.11 -0.85 9.09
CA MET A 97 -0.54 -2.00 8.37
C MET A 97 -1.61 -3.02 7.97
N HIS A 98 -2.59 -3.29 8.84
CA HIS A 98 -3.70 -4.19 8.53
C HIS A 98 -4.52 -3.69 7.32
N ARG A 99 -4.83 -2.38 7.28
CA ARG A 99 -5.54 -1.75 6.16
C ARG A 99 -4.77 -1.87 4.85
N ILE A 100 -3.45 -1.63 4.89
CA ILE A 100 -2.58 -1.75 3.71
C ILE A 100 -2.54 -3.20 3.20
N ARG A 101 -2.34 -4.18 4.09
CA ARG A 101 -2.32 -5.60 3.72
C ARG A 101 -3.65 -6.06 3.13
N ARG A 102 -4.77 -5.62 3.70
CA ARG A 102 -6.10 -5.91 3.15
C ARG A 102 -6.26 -5.36 1.74
N ALA A 103 -5.83 -4.12 1.50
CA ALA A 103 -5.91 -3.50 0.18
C ALA A 103 -5.05 -4.23 -0.87
N LEU A 104 -3.84 -4.64 -0.49
CA LEU A 104 -2.95 -5.44 -1.35
C LEU A 104 -3.56 -6.80 -1.69
N ASN A 105 -4.22 -7.45 -0.73
CA ASN A 105 -4.91 -8.73 -0.97
C ASN A 105 -6.11 -8.56 -1.91
N THR A 106 -6.92 -7.51 -1.74
CA THR A 106 -8.03 -7.22 -2.65
C THR A 106 -7.53 -6.99 -4.08
N ALA A 107 -6.49 -6.17 -4.25
CA ALA A 107 -5.91 -5.91 -5.57
C ALA A 107 -5.33 -7.16 -6.23
N ALA A 108 -4.77 -8.09 -5.45
CA ALA A 108 -4.30 -9.37 -5.96
C ALA A 108 -5.45 -10.25 -6.46
N ILE A 109 -6.55 -10.33 -5.69
CA ILE A 109 -7.75 -11.09 -6.08
C ILE A 109 -8.38 -10.51 -7.36
N ASP A 110 -8.48 -9.18 -7.47
CA ASP A 110 -9.05 -8.52 -8.64
C ASP A 110 -8.19 -8.74 -9.90
N GLY A 111 -6.86 -8.74 -9.75
CA GLY A 111 -5.93 -9.11 -10.82
C GLY A 111 -6.13 -10.54 -11.32
N GLN A 112 -6.20 -11.51 -10.39
CA GLN A 112 -6.40 -12.92 -10.71
C GLN A 112 -7.74 -13.19 -11.41
N ARG A 113 -8.82 -12.53 -10.96
CA ARG A 113 -10.16 -12.65 -11.60
C ARG A 113 -10.15 -12.10 -13.02
N THR A 114 -9.43 -11.01 -13.26
CA THR A 114 -9.34 -10.40 -14.60
C THR A 114 -8.57 -11.31 -15.56
N GLU A 115 -7.51 -11.97 -15.10
CA GLU A 115 -6.73 -12.93 -15.89
C GLU A 115 -7.52 -14.22 -16.20
N GLU A 116 -8.24 -14.77 -15.20
CA GLU A 116 -9.07 -15.96 -15.37
C GLU A 116 -10.21 -15.69 -16.38
N GLN A 117 -10.91 -14.55 -16.25
CA GLN A 117 -11.96 -14.14 -17.19
C GLN A 117 -11.42 -13.89 -18.61
N ALA A 118 -10.24 -13.28 -18.75
CA ALA A 118 -9.60 -13.08 -20.05
C ALA A 118 -9.21 -14.42 -20.70
N SER A 119 -8.74 -15.38 -19.90
CA SER A 119 -8.40 -16.73 -20.37
C SER A 119 -9.63 -17.52 -20.83
N GLU A 120 -10.74 -17.47 -20.08
CA GLU A 120 -12.01 -18.11 -20.45
C GLU A 120 -12.59 -17.50 -21.73
N HIS A 121 -12.52 -16.17 -21.87
CA HIS A 121 -13.00 -15.49 -23.07
C HIS A 121 -12.15 -15.81 -24.31
N ALA A 122 -10.83 -15.96 -24.14
CA ALA A 122 -9.93 -16.38 -25.22
C ALA A 122 -10.18 -17.82 -25.66
N VAL A 123 -10.39 -18.75 -24.71
CA VAL A 123 -10.73 -20.16 -25.00
C VAL A 123 -12.08 -20.26 -25.69
N SER A 124 -13.08 -19.50 -25.23
CA SER A 124 -14.41 -19.49 -25.85
C SER A 124 -14.39 -18.92 -27.28
N ARG A 125 -13.58 -17.89 -27.54
CA ARG A 125 -13.35 -17.37 -28.90
C ARG A 125 -12.62 -18.37 -29.80
N SER A 126 -11.61 -19.05 -29.27
CA SER A 126 -10.87 -20.08 -30.02
C SER A 126 -11.77 -21.27 -30.38
N ASN A 127 -12.66 -21.69 -29.48
CA ASN A 127 -13.62 -22.77 -29.74
C ASN A 127 -14.69 -22.35 -30.76
N VAL A 128 -15.14 -21.10 -30.74
CA VAL A 128 -16.08 -20.58 -31.75
C VAL A 128 -15.44 -20.60 -33.14
N ASN A 129 -14.19 -20.11 -33.30
CA ASN A 129 -13.49 -20.16 -34.60
C ASN A 129 -13.26 -21.59 -35.10
N ALA A 130 -12.97 -22.54 -34.19
CA ALA A 130 -12.82 -23.95 -34.55
C ALA A 130 -14.15 -24.60 -35.00
N ILE A 131 -15.30 -24.10 -34.51
CA ILE A 131 -16.63 -24.62 -34.86
C ILE A 131 -17.18 -23.96 -36.13
N THR A 132 -16.94 -22.66 -36.35
CA THR A 132 -17.51 -21.93 -37.49
C THR A 132 -16.68 -22.06 -38.76
N GLY A 133 -15.45 -22.57 -38.71
CA GLY A 133 -14.60 -22.77 -39.88
C GLY A 133 -14.25 -21.48 -40.63
N VAL A 134 -14.41 -20.31 -39.98
CA VAL A 134 -14.01 -19.02 -40.57
C VAL A 134 -12.50 -18.89 -40.42
N SER A 135 -11.78 -19.49 -41.38
CA SER A 135 -10.46 -19.00 -41.76
C SER A 135 -10.66 -17.63 -42.38
N ASP A 136 -9.99 -16.61 -41.85
CA ASP A 136 -9.93 -15.27 -42.45
C ASP A 136 -9.15 -15.31 -43.79
N GLU A 137 -9.69 -16.01 -44.78
CA GLU A 137 -9.26 -15.99 -46.18
C GLU A 137 -10.43 -15.55 -47.06
N ASP A 138 -10.61 -14.23 -47.19
CA ASP A 138 -11.28 -13.49 -48.28
C ASP A 138 -11.07 -12.01 -47.89
N ASP A 139 -10.44 -11.09 -48.64
CA ASP A 139 -10.27 -10.93 -50.07
C ASP A 139 -8.99 -10.12 -50.36
N LEU A 140 -8.14 -10.66 -51.23
CA LEU A 140 -7.22 -9.89 -52.06
C LEU A 140 -7.99 -9.49 -53.33
N VAL A 141 -8.56 -8.28 -53.38
CA VAL A 141 -8.81 -7.54 -54.64
C VAL A 141 -8.62 -6.04 -54.41
#